data_AF-A0AAV5DFX4-F1
#
_entry.id   AF-A0AAV5DFX4-F1
#
_cell.length_a   1.000
_cell.length_b   1.000
_cell.length_c   1.000
_cell.angle_alpha   90.00
_cell.angle_beta   90.00
_cell.angle_gamma   90.00
#
_symmetry.space_group_name_H-M   'P 1'
#
loop_
_entity.id
_entity.type
_entity.pdbx_description
1 polymer ?
#
loop_
_entity_poly.entity_id
_entity_poly.type
_entity_poly.pdbx_seq_one_letter_code
_entity_poly.pdbx_strand_id
1 'polypeptide(L)'
;MPDPAKLQSSVFTTRFVMDFMQSDISRLEAKIERMDAQLAAKDRELATLTRTEAKNTAALKAQIDKLQQERDEFQKMVIGNQQVRTQQLHEMKKREKEYIKLQATGVPALILQERLNQVLMEKKKESSRSGMEIMNLLQKEGRQRGTWTGKKNDNDYYKMIVDAYEVKKQELIQENADLRALLRSMQVIAISHDVFDLPFHMARDQIEESLRTKMASIKSRMTQLQDAQKGAEVTSEATDRELELEAQLVEARSIIQEQVCLPFLLQLEVKLLTYIWELDVQASIMSKHFAKSDKPRRLSGLDGEREASAEA
;
A
#
# COMPACT_ATOMS: atom_id res chain seq x y z
N MET A 1 77.87 -26.79 -41.41
CA MET A 1 77.21 -27.61 -40.37
C MET A 1 76.98 -26.73 -39.16
N PRO A 2 75.73 -26.55 -38.69
CA PRO A 2 75.47 -25.79 -37.48
C PRO A 2 76.06 -26.51 -36.25
N ASP A 3 76.53 -25.71 -35.28
CA ASP A 3 77.13 -26.18 -34.04
C ASP A 3 76.07 -26.91 -33.17
N PRO A 4 76.29 -28.18 -32.81
CA PRO A 4 75.33 -28.97 -32.04
C PRO A 4 74.97 -28.36 -30.67
N ALA A 5 75.88 -27.60 -30.05
CA ALA A 5 75.61 -26.93 -28.78
C ALA A 5 74.56 -25.80 -28.91
N LYS A 6 74.58 -25.07 -30.04
CA LYS A 6 73.61 -24.01 -30.33
C LYS A 6 72.22 -24.58 -30.63
N LEU A 7 72.15 -25.73 -31.30
CA LEU A 7 70.90 -26.42 -31.56
C LEU A 7 70.25 -26.92 -30.26
N GLN A 8 71.00 -27.50 -29.33
CA GLN A 8 70.46 -27.94 -28.05
C GLN A 8 69.96 -26.77 -27.18
N SER A 9 70.70 -25.67 -27.13
CA SER A 9 70.28 -24.46 -26.42
C SER A 9 69.00 -23.84 -27.01
N SER A 10 68.90 -23.78 -28.34
CA SER A 10 67.69 -23.33 -29.03
C SER A 10 66.49 -24.22 -28.71
N VAL A 11 66.65 -25.54 -28.76
CA VAL A 11 65.58 -26.50 -28.45
C VAL A 11 65.12 -26.38 -27.00
N PHE A 12 66.05 -26.20 -26.06
CA PHE A 12 65.73 -26.00 -24.65
C PHE A 12 64.95 -24.70 -24.42
N THR A 13 65.38 -23.60 -25.06
CA THR A 13 64.70 -22.30 -24.96
C THR A 13 63.30 -22.35 -25.55
N THR A 14 63.15 -22.98 -26.74
CA THR A 14 61.83 -23.16 -27.37
C THR A 14 60.90 -24.02 -26.51
N ARG A 15 61.42 -25.08 -25.89
CA ARG A 15 60.64 -25.97 -25.01
C ARG A 15 60.21 -25.26 -23.73
N PHE A 16 61.09 -24.50 -23.11
CA PHE A 16 60.78 -23.70 -21.92
C PHE A 16 59.68 -22.65 -22.21
N VAL A 17 59.77 -21.95 -23.34
CA VAL A 17 58.74 -20.98 -23.75
C VAL A 17 57.41 -21.69 -24.02
N MET A 18 57.43 -22.85 -24.68
CA MET A 18 56.22 -23.65 -24.93
C MET A 18 55.56 -24.09 -23.62
N ASP A 19 56.32 -24.62 -22.65
CA ASP A 19 55.80 -25.06 -21.36
C ASP A 19 55.19 -23.88 -20.56
N PHE A 20 55.84 -22.71 -20.59
CA PHE A 20 55.31 -21.50 -19.96
C PHE A 20 53.99 -21.03 -20.59
N MET A 21 53.95 -20.95 -21.92
CA MET A 21 52.74 -20.58 -22.66
C MET A 21 51.60 -21.57 -22.40
N GLN A 22 51.90 -22.86 -22.30
CA GLN A 22 50.89 -23.90 -22.06
C GLN A 22 50.30 -23.79 -20.66
N SER A 23 51.12 -23.47 -19.65
CA SER A 23 50.65 -23.14 -18.31
C SER A 23 49.75 -21.91 -18.28
N ASP A 24 50.12 -20.85 -19.01
CA ASP A 24 49.31 -19.63 -19.11
C ASP A 24 47.96 -19.89 -19.80
N ILE A 25 47.96 -20.69 -20.87
CA ILE A 25 46.74 -21.13 -21.57
C ILE A 25 45.82 -21.88 -20.59
N SER A 26 46.34 -22.89 -19.87
CA SER A 26 45.52 -23.64 -18.91
C SER A 26 44.94 -22.77 -17.80
N ARG A 27 45.69 -21.76 -17.33
CA ARG A 27 45.19 -20.81 -16.34
C ARG A 27 44.06 -19.93 -16.90
N LEU A 28 44.18 -19.50 -18.15
CA LEU A 28 43.14 -18.71 -18.84
C LEU A 28 41.90 -19.55 -19.13
N GLU A 29 42.06 -20.78 -19.60
CA GLU A 29 40.96 -21.73 -19.83
C GLU A 29 40.16 -21.97 -18.54
N ALA A 30 40.84 -22.25 -17.43
CA ALA A 30 40.20 -22.41 -16.13
C ALA A 30 39.47 -21.15 -15.64
N LYS A 31 39.96 -19.96 -16.04
CA LYS A 31 39.28 -18.69 -15.73
C LYS A 31 38.02 -18.51 -16.59
N ILE A 32 38.09 -18.84 -17.87
CA ILE A 32 36.94 -18.80 -18.80
C ILE A 32 35.83 -19.72 -18.30
N GLU A 33 36.16 -20.97 -17.98
CA GLU A 33 35.18 -21.95 -17.50
C GLU A 33 34.46 -21.49 -16.21
N ARG A 34 35.19 -20.86 -15.29
CA ARG A 34 34.58 -20.25 -14.09
C ARG A 34 33.65 -19.08 -14.43
N MET A 35 34.05 -18.22 -15.37
CA MET A 35 33.23 -17.09 -15.81
C MET A 35 31.95 -17.58 -16.51
N ASP A 36 32.04 -18.61 -17.35
CA ASP A 36 30.89 -19.23 -18.01
C ASP A 36 29.92 -19.85 -17.00
N ALA A 37 30.45 -20.54 -15.97
CA ALA A 37 29.63 -21.07 -14.89
C ALA A 37 28.90 -19.96 -14.10
N GLN A 38 29.57 -18.82 -13.87
CA GLN A 38 28.97 -17.65 -13.23
C GLN A 38 27.89 -17.00 -14.10
N LEU A 39 28.13 -16.86 -15.41
CA LEU A 39 27.14 -16.35 -16.36
C LEU A 39 25.88 -17.23 -16.35
N ALA A 40 26.04 -18.55 -16.48
CA ALA A 40 24.92 -19.48 -16.42
C ALA A 40 24.16 -19.44 -15.08
N ALA A 41 24.86 -19.19 -13.97
CA ALA A 41 24.21 -19.00 -12.66
C ALA A 41 23.41 -17.69 -12.62
N LYS A 42 23.97 -16.59 -13.15
CA LYS A 42 23.31 -15.29 -13.22
C LYS A 42 22.09 -15.30 -14.15
N ASP A 43 22.14 -16.02 -15.27
CA ASP A 43 21.00 -16.19 -16.17
C ASP A 43 19.83 -16.91 -15.48
N ARG A 44 20.12 -17.93 -14.66
CA ARG A 44 19.09 -18.62 -13.86
C ARG A 44 18.51 -17.71 -12.78
N GLU A 45 19.35 -16.93 -12.11
CA GLU A 45 18.93 -15.95 -11.11
C GLU A 45 18.00 -14.90 -11.73
N LEU A 46 18.39 -14.32 -12.87
CA LEU A 46 17.56 -13.38 -13.65
C LEU A 46 16.22 -13.99 -14.04
N ALA A 47 16.20 -15.21 -14.59
CA ALA A 47 14.96 -15.89 -14.95
C ALA A 47 14.02 -16.10 -13.74
N THR A 48 14.59 -16.33 -12.56
CA THR A 48 13.83 -16.49 -11.32
C THR A 48 13.27 -15.16 -10.85
N LEU A 49 14.10 -14.11 -10.85
CA LEU A 49 13.70 -12.74 -10.50
C LEU A 49 12.56 -12.25 -11.40
N THR A 50 12.68 -12.41 -12.73
CA THR A 50 11.63 -12.01 -13.68
C THR A 50 10.29 -12.71 -13.41
N ARG A 51 10.31 -14.01 -13.06
CA ARG A 51 9.07 -14.74 -12.71
C ARG A 51 8.47 -14.24 -11.41
N THR A 52 9.28 -13.98 -10.40
CA THR A 52 8.80 -13.45 -9.12
C THR A 52 8.25 -12.04 -9.26
N GLU A 53 8.90 -11.20 -10.06
CA GLU A 53 8.46 -9.84 -10.37
C GLU A 53 7.11 -9.87 -11.09
N ALA A 54 6.97 -10.67 -12.15
CA ALA A 54 5.71 -10.82 -12.87
C ALA A 54 4.55 -11.29 -11.96
N LYS A 55 4.83 -12.24 -11.05
CA LYS A 55 3.85 -12.70 -10.06
C LYS A 55 3.47 -11.58 -9.08
N ASN A 56 4.45 -10.83 -8.59
CA ASN A 56 4.22 -9.71 -7.66
C ASN A 56 3.43 -8.59 -8.34
N THR A 57 3.75 -8.25 -9.60
CA THR A 57 3.00 -7.28 -10.40
C THR A 57 1.54 -7.70 -10.57
N ALA A 58 1.28 -8.99 -10.86
CA ALA A 58 -0.09 -9.50 -10.98
C ALA A 58 -0.85 -9.42 -9.64
N ALA A 59 -0.20 -9.74 -8.52
CA ALA A 59 -0.79 -9.64 -7.19
C ALA A 59 -1.13 -8.19 -6.83
N LEU A 60 -0.22 -7.24 -7.11
CA LEU A 60 -0.47 -5.82 -6.88
C LEU A 60 -1.62 -5.29 -7.75
N LYS A 61 -1.72 -5.69 -9.01
CA LYS A 61 -2.85 -5.33 -9.88
C LYS A 61 -4.17 -5.83 -9.30
N ALA A 62 -4.25 -7.11 -8.90
CA ALA A 62 -5.45 -7.66 -8.29
C ALA A 62 -5.84 -6.92 -7.00
N GLN A 63 -4.87 -6.47 -6.20
CA GLN A 63 -5.13 -5.68 -5.00
C GLN A 63 -5.66 -4.28 -5.34
N ILE A 64 -5.12 -3.64 -6.38
CA ILE A 64 -5.61 -2.34 -6.87
C ILE A 64 -7.08 -2.47 -7.31
N ASP A 65 -7.41 -3.48 -8.10
CA ASP A 65 -8.77 -3.68 -8.61
C ASP A 65 -9.77 -3.90 -7.46
N LYS A 66 -9.37 -4.68 -6.44
CA LYS A 66 -10.18 -4.88 -5.22
C LYS A 66 -10.42 -3.56 -4.49
N LEU A 67 -9.39 -2.75 -4.29
CA LEU A 67 -9.53 -1.45 -3.62
C LEU A 67 -10.40 -0.47 -4.42
N GLN A 68 -10.34 -0.52 -5.76
CA GLN A 68 -11.22 0.27 -6.62
C GLN A 68 -12.68 -0.16 -6.47
N GLN A 69 -12.96 -1.47 -6.43
CA GLN A 69 -14.31 -1.97 -6.19
C GLN A 69 -14.85 -1.53 -4.83
N GLU A 70 -14.07 -1.69 -3.75
CA GLU A 70 -14.46 -1.24 -2.40
C GLU A 70 -14.75 0.28 -2.39
N ARG A 71 -13.91 1.08 -3.04
CA ARG A 71 -14.12 2.54 -3.18
C ARG A 71 -15.45 2.85 -3.88
N ASP A 72 -15.76 2.15 -4.97
CA ASP A 72 -16.99 2.35 -5.74
C ASP A 72 -18.24 1.98 -4.92
N GLU A 73 -18.17 0.90 -4.14
CA GLU A 73 -19.22 0.47 -3.21
C GLU A 73 -19.44 1.49 -2.09
N PHE A 74 -18.36 1.99 -1.48
CA PHE A 74 -18.46 3.07 -0.49
C PHE A 74 -19.08 4.34 -1.08
N GLN A 75 -18.71 4.70 -2.31
CA GLN A 75 -19.27 5.88 -2.97
C GLN A 75 -20.79 5.72 -3.20
N LYS A 76 -21.25 4.55 -3.64
CA LYS A 76 -22.68 4.23 -3.76
C LYS A 76 -23.40 4.35 -2.43
N MET A 77 -22.80 3.81 -1.36
CA MET A 77 -23.37 3.89 0.00
C MET A 77 -23.48 5.33 0.50
N VAL A 78 -22.46 6.15 0.30
CA VAL A 78 -22.46 7.58 0.71
C VAL A 78 -23.58 8.34 0.00
N ILE A 79 -23.73 8.13 -1.31
CA ILE A 79 -24.82 8.76 -2.09
C ILE A 79 -26.19 8.29 -1.57
N GLY A 80 -26.36 6.98 -1.34
CA GLY A 80 -27.59 6.43 -0.78
C GLY A 80 -27.91 6.99 0.61
N ASN A 81 -26.92 7.10 1.49
CA ASN A 81 -27.11 7.67 2.83
C ASN A 81 -27.49 9.16 2.78
N GLN A 82 -26.85 9.93 1.90
CA GLN A 82 -27.17 11.34 1.69
C GLN A 82 -28.60 11.53 1.16
N GLN A 83 -29.07 10.65 0.29
CA GLN A 83 -30.45 10.64 -0.20
C GLN A 83 -31.43 10.34 0.94
N VAL A 84 -31.18 9.31 1.76
CA VAL A 84 -32.02 8.97 2.92
C VAL A 84 -32.08 10.12 3.91
N ARG A 85 -30.95 10.75 4.24
CA ARG A 85 -30.90 11.92 5.13
C ARG A 85 -31.75 13.06 4.59
N THR A 86 -31.67 13.31 3.29
CA THR A 86 -32.47 14.35 2.62
C THR A 86 -33.96 14.03 2.73
N GLN A 87 -34.36 12.78 2.50
CA GLN A 87 -35.74 12.33 2.63
C GLN A 87 -36.26 12.45 4.06
N GLN A 88 -35.50 12.00 5.05
CA GLN A 88 -35.83 12.14 6.46
C GLN A 88 -36.00 13.60 6.88
N LEU A 89 -35.14 14.50 6.38
CA LEU A 89 -35.25 15.93 6.63
C LEU A 89 -36.56 16.51 6.06
N HIS A 90 -36.97 16.10 4.86
CA HIS A 90 -38.24 16.52 4.27
C HIS A 90 -39.44 16.02 5.07
N GLU A 91 -39.42 14.76 5.51
CA GLU A 91 -40.48 14.19 6.36
C GLU A 91 -40.57 14.90 7.70
N MET A 92 -39.43 15.17 8.35
CA MET A 92 -39.37 15.92 9.61
C MET A 92 -39.93 17.33 9.45
N LYS A 93 -39.53 18.06 8.41
CA LYS A 93 -40.08 19.41 8.12
C LYS A 93 -41.59 19.37 7.83
N LYS A 94 -42.09 18.30 7.23
CA LYS A 94 -43.55 18.13 7.01
C LYS A 94 -44.28 17.95 8.35
N ARG A 95 -43.78 17.06 9.21
CA ARG A 95 -44.34 16.83 10.56
C ARG A 95 -44.27 18.08 11.43
N GLU A 96 -43.16 18.82 11.37
CA GLU A 96 -42.99 20.08 12.10
C GLU A 96 -44.03 21.12 11.67
N LYS A 97 -44.31 21.25 10.37
CA LYS A 97 -45.39 22.12 9.87
C LYS A 97 -46.76 21.68 10.35
N GLU A 98 -47.03 20.37 10.43
CA GLU A 98 -48.29 19.84 10.98
C GLU A 98 -48.41 20.13 12.48
N TYR A 99 -47.32 19.97 13.24
CA TYR A 99 -47.26 20.31 14.66
C TYR A 99 -47.51 21.80 14.89
N ILE A 100 -46.85 22.67 14.12
CA ILE A 100 -47.08 24.12 14.17
C ILE A 100 -48.52 24.47 13.80
N LYS A 101 -49.13 23.79 12.80
CA LYS A 101 -50.56 23.98 12.49
C LYS A 101 -51.46 23.61 13.66
N LEU A 102 -51.24 22.46 14.29
CA LEU A 102 -52.00 22.02 15.48
C LEU A 102 -51.82 23.00 16.65
N GLN A 103 -50.61 23.51 16.85
CA GLN A 103 -50.30 24.49 17.88
C GLN A 103 -50.92 25.87 17.57
N ALA A 104 -50.85 26.32 16.32
CA ALA A 104 -51.39 27.61 15.85
C ALA A 104 -52.91 27.61 15.78
N THR A 105 -53.56 26.45 15.61
CA THR A 105 -55.02 26.33 15.75
C THR A 105 -55.52 26.54 17.18
N GLY A 106 -54.64 26.74 18.17
CA GLY A 106 -54.96 27.39 19.44
C GLY A 106 -56.00 26.70 20.33
N VAL A 107 -56.57 25.57 19.91
CA VAL A 107 -57.66 24.94 20.67
C VAL A 107 -57.58 23.41 20.60
N PRO A 108 -56.61 22.80 21.31
CA PRO A 108 -56.72 21.40 21.72
C PRO A 108 -58.10 21.12 22.34
N ALA A 109 -58.66 22.08 23.08
CA ALA A 109 -59.98 21.94 23.70
C ALA A 109 -61.16 21.87 22.71
N LEU A 110 -61.18 22.58 21.57
CA LEU A 110 -62.32 22.56 20.64
C LEU A 110 -62.27 21.34 19.73
N ILE A 111 -61.09 20.93 19.26
CA ILE A 111 -60.97 19.68 18.49
C ILE A 111 -61.28 18.47 19.38
N LEU A 112 -60.83 18.50 20.65
CA LEU A 112 -61.20 17.47 21.62
C LEU A 112 -62.68 17.53 21.99
N GLN A 113 -63.27 18.72 22.15
CA GLN A 113 -64.71 18.90 22.40
C GLN A 113 -65.55 18.45 21.20
N GLU A 114 -65.10 18.73 19.98
CA GLU A 114 -65.78 18.32 18.75
C GLU A 114 -65.66 16.82 18.52
N ARG A 115 -64.47 16.22 18.74
CA ARG A 115 -64.30 14.76 18.75
C ARG A 115 -65.11 14.09 19.86
N LEU A 116 -65.16 14.68 21.06
CA LEU A 116 -65.96 14.16 22.17
C LEU A 116 -67.46 14.24 21.87
N ASN A 117 -67.94 15.37 21.34
CA ASN A 117 -69.33 15.55 20.93
C ASN A 117 -69.72 14.59 19.79
N GLN A 118 -68.80 14.32 18.86
CA GLN A 118 -69.00 13.36 17.78
C GLN A 118 -69.15 11.93 18.31
N VAL A 119 -68.25 11.49 19.20
CA VAL A 119 -68.32 10.18 19.86
C VAL A 119 -69.59 10.05 20.73
N LEU A 120 -69.99 11.11 21.43
CA LEU A 120 -71.24 11.13 22.20
C LEU A 120 -72.47 11.03 21.30
N MET A 121 -72.49 11.69 20.14
CA MET A 121 -73.59 11.61 19.18
C MET A 121 -73.67 10.25 18.50
N GLU A 122 -72.53 9.64 18.20
CA GLU A 122 -72.44 8.26 17.70
C GLU A 122 -72.94 7.28 18.76
N LYS A 123 -72.48 7.36 20.01
CA LYS A 123 -72.99 6.57 21.14
C LYS A 123 -74.48 6.77 21.37
N LYS A 124 -75.01 7.99 21.23
CA LYS A 124 -76.45 8.28 21.40
C LYS A 124 -77.28 7.69 20.27
N LYS A 125 -76.79 7.75 19.03
CA LYS A 125 -77.41 7.08 17.87
C LYS A 125 -77.34 5.56 17.99
N GLU A 126 -76.19 5.01 18.40
CA GLU A 126 -75.98 3.58 18.61
C GLU A 126 -76.90 3.06 19.73
N SER A 127 -76.99 3.79 20.84
CA SER A 127 -77.87 3.48 21.96
C SER A 127 -79.35 3.58 21.58
N SER A 128 -79.76 4.58 20.80
CA SER A 128 -81.15 4.67 20.34
C SER A 128 -81.49 3.62 19.28
N ARG A 129 -80.51 3.21 18.45
CA ARG A 129 -80.68 2.16 17.43
C ARG A 129 -80.76 0.78 18.08
N SER A 130 -79.90 0.51 19.07
CA SER A 130 -79.93 -0.68 19.93
C SER A 130 -81.22 -0.74 20.75
N GLY A 131 -81.66 0.37 21.36
CA GLY A 131 -82.95 0.44 22.07
C GLY A 131 -84.16 0.20 21.16
N MET A 132 -84.13 0.71 19.93
CA MET A 132 -85.16 0.47 18.92
C MET A 132 -85.18 -1.00 18.46
N GLU A 133 -84.01 -1.62 18.35
CA GLU A 133 -83.84 -3.03 18.01
C GLU A 133 -84.37 -3.94 19.12
N ILE A 134 -84.09 -3.60 20.39
CA ILE A 134 -84.65 -4.28 21.58
C ILE A 134 -86.17 -4.13 21.65
N MET A 135 -86.71 -2.95 21.37
CA MET A 135 -88.18 -2.73 21.32
C MET A 135 -88.83 -3.52 20.18
N ASN A 136 -88.18 -3.62 19.02
CA ASN A 136 -88.66 -4.43 17.91
C ASN A 136 -88.59 -5.94 18.20
N LEU A 137 -87.59 -6.41 18.95
CA LEU A 137 -87.51 -7.80 19.42
C LEU A 137 -88.63 -8.10 20.43
N LEU A 138 -88.86 -7.21 21.40
CA LEU A 138 -89.96 -7.31 22.37
C LEU A 138 -91.35 -7.23 21.72
N GLN A 139 -91.52 -6.45 20.65
CA GLN A 139 -92.80 -6.38 19.92
C GLN A 139 -93.00 -7.54 18.93
N LYS A 140 -91.92 -8.15 18.42
CA LYS A 140 -92.01 -9.37 17.59
C LYS A 140 -92.27 -10.64 18.41
N GLU A 141 -91.93 -10.66 19.70
CA GLU A 141 -92.27 -11.75 20.65
C GLU A 141 -93.72 -11.70 21.16
N GLY A 142 -94.67 -11.41 20.27
CA GLY A 142 -96.11 -11.52 20.52
C GLY A 142 -96.62 -12.96 20.64
N ARG A 143 -95.78 -13.98 20.85
CA ARG A 143 -96.23 -15.37 21.05
C ARG A 143 -95.29 -16.11 21.99
N GLN A 144 -95.72 -16.21 23.24
CA GLN A 144 -95.39 -17.18 24.31
C GLN A 144 -95.17 -16.44 25.64
N ARG A 145 -96.26 -15.87 26.17
CA ARG A 145 -96.32 -15.45 27.57
C ARG A 145 -96.51 -16.72 28.41
N GLY A 146 -95.41 -17.32 28.84
CA GLY A 146 -95.43 -18.46 29.75
C GLY A 146 -96.10 -18.09 31.07
N THR A 147 -97.06 -18.90 31.52
CA THR A 147 -97.72 -18.78 32.81
C THR A 147 -96.69 -19.03 33.91
N TRP A 148 -96.33 -17.99 34.67
CA TRP A 148 -95.37 -18.09 35.77
C TRP A 148 -96.02 -18.82 36.95
N THR A 149 -95.73 -20.11 37.13
CA THR A 149 -96.13 -20.89 38.31
C THR A 149 -94.93 -21.00 39.27
N GLY A 150 -94.86 -20.10 40.24
CA GLY A 150 -93.69 -19.93 41.12
C GLY A 150 -93.63 -20.84 42.35
N LYS A 151 -93.36 -22.15 42.20
CA LYS A 151 -93.09 -23.00 43.38
C LYS A 151 -91.93 -23.99 43.32
N LYS A 152 -91.06 -24.00 42.30
CA LYS A 152 -89.88 -24.91 42.32
C LYS A 152 -88.58 -24.42 41.64
N ASN A 153 -88.56 -23.24 41.01
CA ASN A 153 -87.45 -22.88 40.11
C ASN A 153 -86.56 -21.73 40.64
N ASP A 154 -86.95 -21.05 41.72
CA ASP A 154 -86.23 -19.87 42.21
C ASP A 154 -84.81 -20.20 42.67
N ASN A 155 -84.63 -21.37 43.29
CA ASN A 155 -83.31 -21.86 43.70
C ASN A 155 -82.37 -22.08 42.50
N ASP A 156 -82.90 -22.56 41.38
CA ASP A 156 -82.11 -22.77 40.15
C ASP A 156 -81.74 -21.44 39.50
N TYR A 157 -82.62 -20.42 39.58
CA TYR A 157 -82.29 -19.07 39.12
C TYR A 157 -81.19 -18.42 39.98
N TYR A 158 -81.26 -18.54 41.31
CA TYR A 158 -80.20 -18.04 42.18
C TYR A 158 -78.87 -18.74 41.90
N LYS A 159 -78.90 -20.06 41.74
CA LYS A 159 -77.71 -20.83 41.41
C LYS A 159 -77.11 -20.41 40.07
N MET A 160 -77.92 -20.27 39.02
CA MET A 160 -77.45 -19.84 37.70
C MET A 160 -76.84 -18.44 37.73
N ILE A 161 -77.44 -17.50 38.48
CA ILE A 161 -76.90 -16.15 38.64
C ILE A 161 -75.55 -16.19 39.38
N VAL A 162 -75.44 -16.96 40.47
CA VAL A 162 -74.19 -17.12 41.21
C VAL A 162 -73.11 -17.76 40.35
N ASP A 163 -73.42 -18.86 39.65
CA ASP A 163 -72.50 -19.56 38.75
C ASP A 163 -71.99 -18.61 37.63
N ALA A 164 -72.89 -17.81 37.03
CA ALA A 164 -72.51 -16.83 36.01
C ALA A 164 -71.61 -15.71 36.57
N TYR A 165 -71.87 -15.25 37.79
CA TYR A 165 -71.00 -14.28 38.47
C TYR A 165 -69.63 -14.87 38.81
N GLU A 166 -69.57 -16.13 39.23
CA GLU A 166 -68.31 -16.82 39.53
C GLU A 166 -67.46 -17.01 38.28
N VAL A 167 -68.07 -17.44 37.16
CA VAL A 167 -67.39 -17.54 35.87
C VAL A 167 -66.85 -16.18 35.43
N LYS A 168 -67.68 -15.13 35.49
CA LYS A 168 -67.25 -13.78 35.08
C LYS A 168 -66.12 -13.24 35.96
N LYS A 169 -66.14 -13.56 37.26
CA LYS A 169 -65.06 -13.21 38.20
C LYS A 169 -63.76 -13.93 37.84
N GLN A 170 -63.82 -15.21 37.46
CA GLN A 170 -62.62 -15.95 37.03
C GLN A 170 -62.05 -15.40 35.72
N GLU A 171 -62.89 -15.08 34.74
CA GLU A 171 -62.45 -14.45 33.49
C GLU A 171 -61.69 -13.14 33.74
N LEU A 172 -62.22 -12.27 34.62
CA LEU A 172 -61.56 -11.01 34.96
C LEU A 172 -60.22 -11.21 35.69
N ILE A 173 -60.12 -12.23 36.55
CA ILE A 173 -58.87 -12.58 37.23
C ILE A 173 -57.83 -13.05 36.21
N GLN A 174 -58.25 -13.90 35.26
CA GLN A 174 -57.39 -14.40 34.19
C GLN A 174 -56.91 -13.25 33.28
N GLU A 175 -57.83 -12.39 32.83
CA GLU A 175 -57.49 -11.22 32.01
C GLU A 175 -56.51 -10.27 32.75
N ASN A 176 -56.70 -10.06 34.06
CA ASN A 176 -55.76 -9.26 34.86
C ASN A 176 -54.37 -9.94 34.95
N ALA A 177 -54.32 -11.27 35.06
CA ALA A 177 -53.07 -12.02 35.06
C ALA A 177 -52.35 -11.90 33.72
N ASP A 178 -53.08 -12.01 32.61
CA ASP A 178 -52.55 -11.87 31.24
C ASP A 178 -52.05 -10.44 30.99
N LEU A 179 -52.80 -9.41 31.41
CA LEU A 179 -52.37 -8.02 31.33
C LEU A 179 -51.11 -7.75 32.16
N ARG A 180 -50.99 -8.33 33.36
CA ARG A 180 -49.78 -8.24 34.18
C ARG A 180 -48.59 -8.98 33.54
N ALA A 181 -48.83 -10.06 32.81
CA ALA A 181 -47.79 -10.76 32.06
C ALA A 181 -47.31 -9.92 30.86
N LEU A 182 -48.24 -9.35 30.08
CA LEU A 182 -47.95 -8.48 28.95
C LEU A 182 -47.22 -7.20 29.37
N LEU A 183 -47.62 -6.60 30.50
CA LEU A 183 -46.94 -5.42 31.04
C LEU A 183 -45.50 -5.76 31.43
N ARG A 184 -45.25 -6.92 32.04
CA ARG A 184 -43.89 -7.38 32.36
C ARG A 184 -43.07 -7.64 31.10
N SER A 185 -43.65 -8.23 30.04
CA SER A 185 -42.91 -8.42 28.78
C SER A 185 -42.58 -7.09 28.10
N MET A 186 -43.51 -6.14 28.10
CA MET A 186 -43.25 -4.80 27.57
C MET A 186 -42.21 -4.05 28.40
N GLN A 187 -42.25 -4.19 29.73
CA GLN A 187 -41.25 -3.63 30.62
C GLN A 187 -39.89 -4.28 30.41
N VAL A 188 -39.78 -5.59 30.18
CA VAL A 188 -38.49 -6.22 29.86
C VAL A 188 -37.93 -5.70 28.54
N ILE A 189 -38.76 -5.51 27.52
CA ILE A 189 -38.35 -4.92 26.23
C ILE A 189 -37.93 -3.44 26.38
N ALA A 190 -38.62 -2.68 27.24
CA ALA A 190 -38.33 -1.27 27.50
C ALA A 190 -37.15 -1.04 28.47
N ILE A 191 -36.94 -1.95 29.43
CA ILE A 191 -35.85 -1.92 30.42
C ILE A 191 -34.58 -2.55 29.86
N SER A 192 -34.65 -3.40 28.83
CA SER A 192 -33.50 -3.66 27.95
C SER A 192 -33.24 -2.42 27.09
N HIS A 193 -32.84 -1.35 27.76
CA HIS A 193 -32.53 0.00 27.29
C HIS A 193 -31.51 0.01 26.12
N ASP A 194 -30.96 -1.16 25.80
CA ASP A 194 -30.05 -1.42 24.69
C ASP A 194 -30.76 -1.58 23.35
N VAL A 195 -32.05 -1.92 23.24
CA VAL A 195 -32.65 -2.26 21.92
C VAL A 195 -32.65 -1.08 20.94
N PHE A 196 -32.78 0.16 21.42
CA PHE A 196 -32.68 1.36 20.59
C PHE A 196 -31.23 1.77 20.27
N ASP A 197 -30.27 1.42 21.12
CA ASP A 197 -28.85 1.78 20.97
C ASP A 197 -27.98 0.65 20.41
N LEU A 198 -28.46 -0.60 20.35
CA LEU A 198 -27.74 -1.79 19.91
C LEU A 198 -27.20 -1.66 18.48
N PRO A 199 -27.98 -1.15 17.49
CA PRO A 199 -27.47 -0.94 16.15
C PRO A 199 -26.36 0.11 16.11
N PHE A 200 -26.43 1.13 16.97
CA PHE A 200 -25.45 2.21 17.04
C PHE A 200 -24.17 1.76 17.75
N HIS A 201 -24.29 0.99 18.83
CA HIS A 201 -23.14 0.44 19.55
C HIS A 201 -22.37 -0.57 18.68
N MET A 202 -23.07 -1.47 17.98
CA MET A 202 -22.43 -2.40 17.06
C MET A 202 -21.75 -1.69 15.88
N ALA A 203 -22.38 -0.67 15.30
CA ALA A 203 -21.76 0.13 14.25
C ALA A 203 -20.55 0.92 14.78
N ARG A 204 -20.64 1.47 15.99
CA ARG A 204 -19.53 2.16 16.65
C ARG A 204 -18.36 1.22 16.92
N ASP A 205 -18.61 0.02 17.40
CA ASP A 205 -17.57 -0.97 17.70
C ASP A 205 -16.88 -1.45 16.41
N GLN A 206 -17.64 -1.69 15.33
CA GLN A 206 -17.07 -2.00 14.01
C GLN A 206 -16.19 -0.86 13.47
N ILE A 207 -16.62 0.40 13.66
CA ILE A 207 -15.84 1.57 13.25
C ILE A 207 -14.58 1.70 14.10
N GLU A 208 -14.67 1.51 15.41
CA GLU A 208 -13.50 1.53 16.31
C GLU A 208 -12.49 0.43 15.97
N GLU A 209 -12.95 -0.78 15.72
CA GLU A 209 -12.09 -1.92 15.38
C GLU A 209 -11.41 -1.72 14.02
N SER A 210 -12.15 -1.19 13.04
CA SER A 210 -11.60 -0.80 11.74
C SER A 210 -10.53 0.28 11.88
N LEU A 211 -10.77 1.30 12.72
CA LEU A 211 -9.79 2.35 13.00
C LEU A 211 -8.55 1.79 13.72
N ARG A 212 -8.71 0.93 14.72
CA ARG A 212 -7.58 0.27 15.40
C ARG A 212 -6.74 -0.54 14.43
N THR A 213 -7.38 -1.31 13.56
CA THR A 213 -6.72 -2.12 12.53
C THR A 213 -5.95 -1.25 11.53
N LYS A 214 -6.58 -0.18 11.04
CA LYS A 214 -5.92 0.79 10.15
C LYS A 214 -4.76 1.50 10.85
N MET A 215 -4.90 1.86 12.12
CA MET A 215 -3.84 2.49 12.91
C MET A 215 -2.65 1.56 13.08
N ALA A 216 -2.89 0.28 13.37
CA ALA A 216 -1.84 -0.73 13.48
C ALA A 216 -1.12 -0.96 12.14
N SER A 217 -1.87 -1.01 11.04
CA SER A 217 -1.32 -1.13 9.69
C SER A 217 -0.47 0.09 9.29
N ILE A 218 -0.96 1.30 9.56
CA ILE A 218 -0.21 2.55 9.33
C ILE A 218 1.08 2.53 10.15
N LYS A 219 1.01 2.16 11.44
CA LYS A 219 2.18 2.08 12.31
C LYS A 219 3.22 1.10 11.78
N SER A 220 2.79 -0.10 11.36
CA SER A 220 3.65 -1.10 10.73
C SER A 220 4.31 -0.57 9.46
N ARG A 221 3.55 0.13 8.61
CA ARG A 221 4.08 0.68 7.35
C ARG A 221 5.07 1.82 7.61
N MET A 222 4.83 2.62 8.64
CA MET A 222 5.72 3.70 9.05
C MET A 222 7.07 3.17 9.54
N THR A 223 7.07 2.08 10.32
CA THR A 223 8.29 1.37 10.73
C THR A 223 9.05 0.80 9.53
N GLN A 224 8.36 0.13 8.62
CA GLN A 224 8.99 -0.41 7.40
C GLN A 224 9.65 0.67 6.53
N LEU A 225 9.00 1.83 6.37
CA LEU A 225 9.57 2.96 5.64
C LEU A 225 10.80 3.54 6.33
N GLN A 226 10.79 3.61 7.67
CA GLN A 226 11.92 4.09 8.45
C GLN A 226 13.11 3.12 8.36
N ASP A 227 12.87 1.81 8.37
CA ASP A 227 13.91 0.80 8.21
C ASP A 227 14.46 0.78 6.78
N ALA A 228 13.61 0.94 5.77
CA ALA A 228 14.04 1.08 4.38
C ALA A 228 14.89 2.35 4.15
N GLN A 229 14.54 3.46 4.80
CA GLN A 229 15.30 4.71 4.74
C GLN A 229 16.69 4.56 5.38
N LYS A 230 16.76 3.92 6.56
CA LYS A 230 18.05 3.59 7.20
C LYS A 230 18.89 2.64 6.33
N GLY A 231 18.25 1.64 5.72
CA GLY A 231 18.91 0.74 4.79
C GLY A 231 19.51 1.48 3.58
N ALA A 232 18.76 2.44 3.02
CA ALA A 232 19.22 3.27 1.91
C ALA A 232 20.41 4.16 2.30
N GLU A 233 20.38 4.76 3.50
CA GLU A 233 21.46 5.60 4.05
C GLU A 233 22.76 4.80 4.23
N VAL A 234 22.67 3.58 4.77
CA VAL A 234 23.83 2.67 4.89
C VAL A 234 24.37 2.25 3.52
N THR A 235 23.49 2.05 2.52
CA THR A 235 23.97 1.74 1.15
C THR A 235 24.65 2.92 0.47
N SER A 236 24.19 4.16 0.69
CA SER A 236 24.88 5.34 0.16
C SER A 236 26.25 5.56 0.80
N GLU A 237 26.36 5.36 2.12
CA GLU A 237 27.65 5.44 2.81
C GLU A 237 28.63 4.37 2.31
N ALA A 238 28.13 3.16 2.00
CA ALA A 238 28.93 2.10 1.42
C ALA A 238 29.43 2.45 0.01
N THR A 239 28.58 3.04 -0.84
CA THR A 239 28.97 3.48 -2.19
C THR A 239 29.96 4.66 -2.15
N ASP A 240 29.79 5.60 -1.23
CA ASP A 240 30.70 6.74 -1.08
C ASP A 240 32.09 6.25 -0.64
N ARG A 241 32.13 5.27 0.26
CA ARG A 241 33.39 4.65 0.71
C ARG A 241 34.06 3.83 -0.39
N GLU A 242 33.29 3.19 -1.26
CA GLU A 242 33.81 2.49 -2.44
C GLU A 242 34.45 3.48 -3.44
N LEU A 243 33.78 4.59 -3.73
CA LEU A 243 34.32 5.66 -4.58
C LEU A 243 35.61 6.27 -4.00
N GLU A 244 35.68 6.45 -2.68
CA GLU A 244 36.89 6.97 -2.01
C GLU A 244 38.06 5.98 -2.11
N LEU A 245 37.80 4.67 -1.99
CA LEU A 245 38.82 3.64 -2.20
C LEU A 245 39.26 3.54 -3.68
N GLU A 246 38.34 3.72 -4.63
CA GLU A 246 38.69 3.80 -6.06
C GLU A 246 39.61 4.99 -6.36
N ALA A 247 39.32 6.17 -5.78
CA ALA A 247 40.18 7.34 -5.92
C ALA A 247 41.60 7.09 -5.38
N GLN A 248 41.72 6.47 -4.19
CA GLN A 248 43.02 6.09 -3.62
C GLN A 248 43.77 5.08 -4.50
N LEU A 249 43.07 4.12 -5.11
CA LEU A 249 43.69 3.17 -6.04
C LEU A 249 44.17 3.84 -7.32
N VAL A 250 43.44 4.81 -7.86
CA VAL A 250 43.87 5.61 -9.02
C VAL A 250 45.15 6.38 -8.70
N GLU A 251 45.21 7.02 -7.53
CA GLU A 251 46.40 7.73 -7.07
C GLU A 251 47.60 6.78 -6.89
N ALA A 252 47.40 5.64 -6.22
CA ALA A 252 48.43 4.63 -6.05
C ALA A 252 48.96 4.10 -7.39
N ARG A 253 48.08 3.90 -8.39
CA ARG A 253 48.48 3.52 -9.75
C ARG A 253 49.31 4.60 -10.43
N SER A 254 48.94 5.87 -10.27
CA SER A 254 49.70 7.00 -10.80
C SER A 254 51.12 7.03 -10.21
N ILE A 255 51.25 6.88 -8.89
CA ILE A 255 52.55 6.85 -8.20
C ILE A 255 53.40 5.68 -8.71
N ILE A 256 52.83 4.48 -8.82
CA ILE A 256 53.55 3.31 -9.34
C ILE A 256 54.00 3.55 -10.79
N GLN A 257 53.15 4.15 -11.63
CA GLN A 257 53.50 4.48 -13.02
C GLN A 257 54.69 5.46 -13.07
N GLU A 258 54.68 6.51 -12.26
CA GLU A 258 55.82 7.44 -12.17
C GLU A 258 57.10 6.74 -11.72
N GLN A 259 57.02 5.88 -10.70
CA GLN A 259 58.17 5.10 -10.21
C GLN A 259 58.73 4.12 -11.25
N VAL A 260 57.93 3.65 -12.20
CA VAL A 260 58.38 2.78 -13.30
C VAL A 260 58.94 3.58 -14.48
N CYS A 261 58.42 4.77 -14.76
CA CYS A 261 58.89 5.63 -15.85
C CYS A 261 60.19 6.38 -15.53
N LEU A 262 60.37 6.83 -14.29
CA LEU A 262 61.56 7.58 -13.85
C LEU A 262 62.89 6.83 -14.09
N PRO A 263 63.03 5.53 -13.76
CA PRO A 263 64.25 4.76 -14.04
C PRO A 263 64.58 4.66 -15.53
N PHE A 264 63.57 4.51 -16.38
CA PHE A 264 63.75 4.44 -17.82
C PHE A 264 64.25 5.77 -18.40
N LEU A 265 63.69 6.88 -17.93
CA LEU A 265 64.11 8.23 -18.34
C LEU A 265 65.53 8.54 -17.89
N LEU A 266 65.87 8.23 -16.63
CA LEU A 266 67.23 8.40 -16.11
C LEU A 266 68.26 7.56 -16.89
N GLN A 267 67.90 6.34 -17.28
CA GLN A 267 68.80 5.48 -18.03
C GLN A 267 69.01 5.97 -19.48
N LEU A 268 67.99 6.61 -20.06
CA LEU A 268 68.11 7.31 -21.34
C LEU A 268 69.03 8.52 -21.23
N GLU A 269 68.90 9.34 -20.19
CA GLU A 269 69.79 10.49 -19.96
C GLU A 269 71.25 10.08 -19.79
N VAL A 270 71.53 9.05 -18.98
CA VAL A 270 72.90 8.54 -18.79
C VAL A 270 73.49 8.05 -20.11
N LYS A 271 72.71 7.33 -20.93
CA LYS A 271 73.15 6.90 -22.26
C LYS A 271 73.44 8.08 -23.18
N LEU A 272 72.58 9.10 -23.16
CA LEU A 272 72.73 10.28 -24.00
C LEU A 272 73.99 11.07 -23.63
N LEU A 273 74.24 11.27 -22.33
CA LEU A 273 75.45 11.91 -21.82
C LEU A 273 76.71 11.13 -22.17
N THR A 274 76.66 9.79 -22.10
CA THR A 274 77.79 8.93 -22.49
C THR A 274 78.09 9.08 -23.98
N TYR A 275 77.05 9.10 -24.82
CA TYR A 275 77.19 9.27 -26.26
C TYR A 275 77.77 10.63 -26.63
N ILE A 276 77.33 11.70 -25.95
CA ILE A 276 77.89 13.05 -26.11
C ILE A 276 79.38 13.06 -25.73
N TRP A 277 79.75 12.44 -24.61
CA TRP A 277 81.14 12.36 -24.19
C TRP A 277 82.01 11.58 -25.19
N GLU A 278 81.52 10.47 -25.75
CA GLU A 278 82.22 9.73 -26.80
C GLU A 278 82.44 10.56 -28.07
N LEU A 279 81.44 11.34 -28.48
CA LEU A 279 81.56 12.26 -29.62
C LEU A 279 82.61 13.35 -29.35
N ASP A 280 82.63 13.93 -28.16
CA ASP A 280 83.63 14.93 -27.77
C ASP A 280 85.04 14.33 -27.73
N VAL A 281 85.17 13.09 -27.24
CA VAL A 281 86.43 12.35 -27.24
C VAL A 281 86.90 12.05 -28.66
N GLN A 282 86.01 11.56 -29.55
CA GLN A 282 86.33 11.35 -30.97
C GLN A 282 86.75 12.65 -31.66
N ALA A 283 86.01 13.73 -31.44
CA ALA A 283 86.34 15.05 -31.98
C ALA A 283 87.72 15.53 -31.49
N SER A 284 88.03 15.31 -30.20
CA SER A 284 89.35 15.63 -29.61
C SER A 284 90.48 14.78 -30.21
N ILE A 285 90.24 13.49 -30.45
CA ILE A 285 91.20 12.59 -31.12
C ILE A 285 91.43 13.03 -32.57
N MET A 286 90.37 13.32 -33.33
CA MET A 286 90.49 13.82 -34.71
C MET A 286 91.24 15.17 -34.77
N SER A 287 91.02 16.06 -33.80
CA SER A 287 91.75 17.32 -33.69
C SER A 287 93.27 17.11 -33.46
N LYS A 288 93.67 16.10 -32.67
CA LYS A 288 95.08 15.73 -32.46
C LYS A 288 95.74 15.06 -33.69
N HIS A 289 94.97 14.39 -34.53
CA HIS A 289 95.48 13.78 -35.77
C HIS A 289 95.59 14.80 -36.92
N PHE A 290 94.78 15.86 -36.93
CA PHE A 290 94.95 16.98 -37.87
C PHE A 290 96.18 17.86 -37.55
N ALA A 291 96.59 17.98 -36.29
CA ALA A 291 97.76 18.78 -35.91
C ALA A 291 99.13 18.22 -36.39
N LYS A 292 99.18 17.03 -37.00
CA LYS A 292 100.43 16.41 -37.53
C LYS A 292 100.54 16.38 -39.05
N SER A 293 99.54 16.86 -39.78
CA SER A 293 99.52 16.85 -41.25
C SER A 293 99.12 18.22 -41.79
N ASP A 294 99.95 19.24 -41.61
CA ASP A 294 100.05 20.32 -42.60
C ASP A 294 101.35 21.11 -42.41
N LYS A 295 102.36 20.76 -43.22
CA LYS A 295 103.43 21.70 -43.57
C LYS A 295 102.88 22.62 -44.65
N PRO A 296 102.92 23.95 -44.49
CA PRO A 296 102.28 24.86 -45.42
C PRO A 296 103.13 25.01 -46.69
N ARG A 297 102.57 24.65 -47.85
CA ARG A 297 103.09 25.08 -49.15
C ARG A 297 102.28 26.31 -49.58
N ARG A 298 102.96 27.45 -49.63
CA ARG A 298 102.43 28.76 -50.04
C ARG A 298 101.99 28.79 -51.51
N LEU A 299 101.23 29.85 -51.81
CA LEU A 299 100.90 30.47 -53.12
C LEU A 299 99.66 29.86 -53.79
N SER A 300 98.72 30.59 -54.38
CA SER A 300 98.54 32.04 -54.59
C SER A 300 97.23 32.23 -55.38
N GLY A 301 96.47 33.28 -55.04
CA GLY A 301 95.84 34.18 -56.03
C GLY A 301 94.55 33.77 -56.75
N LEU A 302 93.70 34.81 -56.87
CA LEU A 302 92.68 35.09 -57.90
C LEU A 302 91.22 34.72 -57.60
N ASP A 303 90.50 35.74 -57.11
CA ASP A 303 89.37 36.44 -57.74
C ASP A 303 88.27 35.64 -58.45
N GLY A 304 87.01 35.92 -58.06
CA GLY A 304 85.82 35.48 -58.77
C GLY A 304 84.52 35.87 -58.08
N GLU A 305 83.91 36.93 -58.57
CA GLU A 305 82.66 37.60 -58.18
C GLU A 305 81.39 36.72 -58.18
N ARG A 306 80.39 37.17 -57.38
CA ARG A 306 78.90 37.23 -57.58
C ARG A 306 78.15 36.76 -56.33
N GLU A 307 77.48 37.63 -55.58
CA GLU A 307 76.25 38.40 -55.85
C GLU A 307 74.95 37.57 -55.72
N ALA A 308 74.02 38.12 -54.91
CA ALA A 308 72.57 37.94 -54.85
C ALA A 308 71.92 36.77 -54.06
N SER A 309 71.36 37.17 -52.91
CA SER A 309 69.91 37.21 -52.60
C SER A 309 69.09 35.95 -52.21
N ALA A 310 68.09 36.27 -51.37
CA ALA A 310 66.85 35.57 -50.98
C ALA A 310 66.94 34.59 -49.80
N GLU A 311 66.41 34.89 -48.61
CA GLU A 311 64.97 34.93 -48.23
C GLU A 311 64.21 33.65 -48.58
N ALA A 312 64.06 32.78 -47.57
CA ALA A 312 62.79 32.22 -47.07
C ALA A 312 63.04 31.45 -45.77
#